data_AF-I7BUV8-F1
#
_entry.id   AF-I7BUV8-F1
#
_cell.length_a   1.000
_cell.length_b   1.000
_cell.length_c   1.000
_cell.angle_alpha   90.00
_cell.angle_beta   90.00
_cell.angle_gamma   90.00
#
_symmetry.space_group_name_H-M   'P 1'
#
loop_
_entity.id
_entity.type
_entity.pdbx_description
1 polymer ?
#
loop_
_entity_poly.entity_id
_entity_poly.type
_entity_poly.pdbx_seq_one_letter_code
_entity_poly.pdbx_strand_id
1 'polypeptide(L)' 'MDFNGLFNPAKEKLGRLKHDEMYGFFPALMLGGADSLQHLKKVSAVEHLIFLAQLTDLQPYSFSEQPD' A
#
# COMPACT_ATOMS: atom_id res chain seq x y z
N MET A 1 -1.79 -10.70 6.30
CA MET A 1 -0.53 -10.40 6.99
C MET A 1 -0.35 -8.89 7.04
N ASP A 2 0.19 -8.34 8.12
CA ASP A 2 0.58 -6.92 8.19
C ASP A 2 1.94 -6.74 7.48
N PHE A 3 1.93 -6.12 6.31
CA PHE A 3 3.14 -5.92 5.51
C PHE A 3 4.13 -5.03 6.28
N ASN A 4 5.31 -5.58 6.60
CA ASN A 4 6.35 -4.93 7.41
C ASN A 4 5.87 -4.38 8.77
N GLY A 5 4.75 -4.87 9.32
CA GLY A 5 4.23 -4.37 10.60
C GLY A 5 3.78 -2.89 10.56
N LEU A 6 3.47 -2.35 9.37
CA LEU A 6 3.26 -0.92 9.17
C LEU A 6 1.84 -0.45 9.53
N PHE A 7 0.87 -1.35 9.64
CA PHE A 7 -0.53 -0.96 9.80
C PHE A 7 -0.78 -0.19 11.10
N ASN A 8 -0.32 -0.73 12.24
CA ASN A 8 -0.52 -0.07 13.53
C ASN A 8 0.23 1.29 13.63
N PRO A 9 1.52 1.38 13.28
CA PRO A 9 2.23 2.67 13.24
C PRO A 9 1.61 3.69 12.28
N ALA A 10 1.11 3.24 11.12
CA ALA A 10 0.42 4.13 10.18
C ALA A 10 -0.88 4.67 10.76
N LYS A 11 -1.66 3.83 11.44
CA LYS A 11 -2.90 4.24 12.11
C LYS A 11 -2.65 5.24 13.23
N GLU A 12 -1.59 5.05 14.00
CA GLU A 12 -1.19 5.97 15.07
C GLU A 12 -0.74 7.32 14.51
N LYS A 13 0.11 7.31 13.47
CA LYS A 13 0.70 8.52 12.88
C LYS A 13 -0.25 9.31 11.98
N LEU A 14 -1.03 8.62 11.15
CA LEU A 14 -1.86 9.22 10.10
C LEU A 14 -3.35 9.26 10.48
N GLY A 15 -3.73 8.60 11.57
CA GLY A 15 -5.11 8.49 12.02
C GLY A 15 -5.93 7.46 11.24
N ARG A 16 -7.13 7.16 11.74
CA ARG A 16 -8.05 6.17 11.12
C ARG A 16 -8.46 6.60 9.71
N LEU A 17 -8.57 5.62 8.82
CA LEU A 17 -9.08 5.80 7.46
C LEU A 17 -10.59 6.03 7.48
N LYS A 18 -11.08 6.86 6.56
CA LYS A 18 -12.48 6.84 6.11
C LYS A 18 -12.72 5.64 5.19
N HIS A 19 -13.98 5.40 4.87
CA HIS A 19 -14.42 4.28 4.02
C HIS A 19 -13.82 4.28 2.60
N ASP A 20 -13.36 5.45 2.13
CA ASP A 20 -12.83 5.71 0.79
C ASP A 20 -11.33 6.01 0.78
N GLU A 21 -10.63 5.84 1.91
CA GLU A 21 -9.21 6.12 2.05
C GLU A 21 -8.40 4.83 2.26
N MET A 22 -7.11 4.89 1.89
CA MET A 22 -6.12 3.85 2.21
C MET A 22 -4.79 4.46 2.69
N TYR A 23 -3.96 3.65 3.36
CA TYR A 23 -2.55 4.00 3.53
C TYR A 23 -1.78 3.54 2.29
N GLY A 24 -1.33 4.49 1.48
CA GLY A 24 -0.58 4.23 0.25
C GLY A 24 0.84 4.76 0.34
N PHE A 25 1.80 4.04 -0.26
CA PHE A 25 3.18 4.54 -0.40
C PHE A 25 3.21 5.70 -1.41
N PHE A 26 3.84 6.79 -1.02
CA PHE A 26 3.99 7.99 -1.83
C PHE A 26 5.41 8.57 -1.71
N PRO A 27 6.23 8.53 -2.78
CA PRO A 27 5.90 8.01 -4.11
C PRO A 27 5.66 6.48 -4.10
N ALA A 28 5.00 5.97 -5.15
CA ALA A 28 4.80 4.53 -5.30
C ALA A 28 6.16 3.80 -5.33
N LEU A 29 6.22 2.57 -4.80
CA LEU A 29 7.48 1.80 -4.69
C LEU A 29 8.17 1.65 -6.06
N MET A 30 7.39 1.36 -7.11
CA MET A 30 7.88 1.25 -8.49
C MET A 30 8.47 2.56 -9.05
N LEU A 31 8.13 3.70 -8.46
CA LEU A 31 8.67 5.01 -8.83
C LEU A 31 9.80 5.46 -7.87
N GLY A 32 10.44 4.51 -7.17
CA GLY A 32 11.53 4.79 -6.24
C GLY A 32 11.08 5.13 -4.82
N GLY A 33 9.82 4.89 -4.48
CA GLY A 33 9.35 4.97 -3.09
C GLY A 33 9.96 3.90 -2.19
N ALA A 34 9.97 4.16 -0.88
CA ALA A 34 10.47 3.21 0.12
C ALA A 34 9.30 2.62 0.94
N ASP A 35 9.46 1.37 1.36
CA ASP A 35 8.53 0.60 2.17
C ASP A 35 8.58 0.95 3.66
N SER A 36 8.56 2.26 3.97
CA SER A 36 8.70 2.78 5.34
C SER A 36 7.55 3.70 5.74
N LEU A 37 7.31 3.82 7.05
CA LEU A 37 6.25 4.64 7.64
C LEU A 37 6.30 6.13 7.24
N GLN A 38 7.48 6.64 6.88
CA GLN A 38 7.68 8.02 6.41
C GLN A 38 7.04 8.27 5.05
N HIS A 39 6.95 7.22 4.23
CA HIS A 39 6.44 7.28 2.86
C HIS A 39 4.97 6.87 2.77
N LEU A 40 4.31 6.55 3.89
CA LEU A 40 2.88 6.32 3.91
C LEU A 40 2.12 7.64 3.98
N LYS A 41 1.05 7.74 3.17
CA LYS A 41 0.06 8.81 3.22
C LYS A 41 -1.34 8.22 3.26
N LYS A 42 -2.27 8.96 3.84
CA LYS A 42 -3.70 8.75 3.56
C LYS A 42 -4.00 9.28 2.16
N VAL A 43 -4.56 8.44 1.32
CA VAL A 43 -4.91 8.75 -0.07
C VAL A 43 -6.30 8.24 -0.39
N SER A 44 -6.97 8.83 -1.39
CA SER A 44 -8.19 8.28 -1.97
C SER A 44 -7.89 6.88 -2.52
N ALA A 45 -8.64 5.87 -2.08
CA ALA A 45 -8.39 4.48 -2.49
C ALA A 45 -8.62 4.30 -3.99
N VAL A 46 -9.71 4.86 -4.53
CA VAL A 46 -10.06 4.73 -5.94
C VAL A 46 -9.01 5.41 -6.83
N GLU A 47 -8.66 6.66 -6.53
CA GLU A 47 -7.68 7.41 -7.33
C GLU A 47 -6.29 6.76 -7.26
N HIS A 48 -5.86 6.33 -6.07
CA HIS A 48 -4.55 5.73 -5.90
C HIS A 48 -4.45 4.38 -6.62
N LEU A 49 -5.49 3.53 -6.55
CA LEU A 49 -5.50 2.26 -7.26
C LEU A 49 -5.57 2.43 -8.78
N ILE A 50 -6.34 3.40 -9.29
CA ILE A 50 -6.36 3.73 -10.73
C ILE A 50 -4.97 4.18 -11.18
N PHE A 51 -4.31 5.05 -10.42
CA PHE A 51 -2.94 5.48 -10.70
C PHE A 51 -1.97 4.29 -10.73
N LEU A 52 -2.01 3.41 -9.73
CA LEU A 52 -1.13 2.23 -9.68
C LEU A 52 -1.37 1.28 -10.86
N ALA A 53 -2.63 1.08 -11.27
CA ALA A 53 -2.99 0.24 -12.41
C ALA A 53 -2.50 0.80 -13.75
N GLN A 54 -2.22 2.11 -13.84
CA GLN A 54 -1.61 2.72 -15.02
C GLN A 54 -0.09 2.52 -15.08
N LEU A 55 0.56 2.20 -13.95
CA LEU A 55 2.00 2.04 -13.89
C LEU A 55 2.47 0.62 -14.22
N THR A 56 1.66 -0.40 -13.94
CA THR A 56 2.01 -1.80 -14.23
C THR A 56 0.79 -2.68 -14.33
N ASP A 57 0.90 -3.74 -15.14
CA ASP A 57 -0.13 -4.76 -15.27
C ASP A 57 -0.20 -5.63 -14.01
N LEU A 58 -1.43 -5.98 -13.60
CA LEU A 58 -1.65 -6.93 -12.53
C LEU A 58 -1.07 -8.29 -12.89
N GLN A 59 -0.10 -8.74 -12.09
CA GLN A 59 0.48 -10.06 -12.27
C GLN A 59 -0.35 -11.11 -11.52
N PRO A 60 -0.67 -12.26 -12.14
CA PRO A 60 -1.33 -13.36 -11.45
C PRO A 60 -0.49 -13.82 -10.25
N TYR A 61 -1.07 -13.82 -9.07
CA TYR A 61 -0.44 -14.41 -7.90
C TYR A 61 -0.70 -15.93 -7.92
N SER A 62 0.35 -16.72 -8.14
CA SER A 62 0.24 -18.18 -8.06
C SER A 62 0.39 -18.62 -6.62
N PHE A 63 -0.69 -19.14 -6.03
CA PHE A 63 -0.67 -19.81 -4.73
C PHE A 63 -0.03 -21.22 -4.87
N SER A 64 1.22 -21.31 -5.34
CA SER A 64 1.97 -22.56 -5.27
C SER A 64 2.62 -22.65 -3.90
N GLU A 65 1.99 -23.44 -3.02
CA GLU A 65 2.46 -24.07 -1.77
C GLU A 65 3.64 -23.37 -1.08
N GLN A 66 3.32 -22.50 -0.12
CA GLN A 66 4.28 -22.02 0.87
C GLN A 66 4.71 -23.23 1.73
N PRO A 67 6.01 -23.56 1.85
CA PRO A 67 6.46 -24.55 2.84
C PRO A 67 6.25 -23.96 4.24
N ASP A 68 5.88 -24.85 5.17
CA ASP A 68 5.59 -24.59 6.59
C ASP A 68 6.58 -23.64 7.30
#